data_AF-A0A2U2PIG9-F1
#
_entry.id   AF-A0A2U2PIG9-F1
#
_cell.length_a   1.000
_cell.length_b   1.000
_cell.length_c   1.000
_cell.angle_alpha   90.00
_cell.angle_beta   90.00
_cell.angle_gamma   90.00
#
_symmetry.space_group_name_H-M   'P 1'
#
loop_
_entity.id
_entity.type
_entity.pdbx_description
1 polymer ?
#
loop_
_entity_poly.entity_id
_entity_poly.type
_entity_poly.pdbx_seq_one_letter_code
_entity_poly.pdbx_strand_id
1 'polypeptide(L)'
;MAQRLCFVIMGFGKKTDPSTGNTIDLDQTYKNIIKPAVIESGLDCVRADEVKESGLIDKSMYALLMYADLVIADISTYNPNALYELGIRHAVRPFSTIILKERSGKVPFDLDHNRIFQYTHLGEDIGVDESHRCRQELVDLIHHVEMVQQIDSPLYEYLSNVNPPTLPPEEYKKVIGDLADKEERIFAIVERAKQLFADEDNAKDAAVYWEKAHKIVPSEPYFVQQLALCIYKAKYPTEQTALVDALRIISQLDPEGDTNDPETLGITGAIYKNLWLFNKDIGYLDRALGYYGKGFKIRNDYYNGENYALCSNFKSISAENIEERVYYKVEARKTREHILEILLDIINRGDIDQRIDKCWIYATMANCYFATEQEEKGIECEKWFYQITDERWKVKTYIDNKSYLLSVIKRNGTGV
;
A
#
# COMPACT_ATOMS: atom_id res chain seq x y z
N MET A 1 15.34 -34.48 6.97
CA MET A 1 15.40 -34.06 5.56
C MET A 1 15.51 -32.54 5.56
N ALA A 2 16.31 -31.95 4.67
CA ALA A 2 16.31 -30.48 4.56
C ALA A 2 14.92 -30.04 4.10
N GLN A 3 14.34 -29.05 4.78
CA GLN A 3 13.03 -28.50 4.45
C GLN A 3 13.16 -27.76 3.12
N ARG A 4 12.23 -28.00 2.19
CA ARG A 4 12.25 -27.42 0.84
C ARG A 4 11.82 -25.97 0.91
N LEU A 5 12.43 -25.11 0.11
CA LEU A 5 12.29 -23.66 0.24
C LEU A 5 11.59 -23.04 -0.96
N CYS A 6 10.55 -22.25 -0.70
CA CYS A 6 9.98 -21.31 -1.63
C CYS A 6 10.41 -19.88 -1.27
N PHE A 7 11.00 -19.19 -2.24
CA PHE A 7 11.34 -17.78 -2.11
C PHE A 7 10.33 -16.90 -2.86
N VAL A 8 9.75 -15.94 -2.16
CA VAL A 8 8.71 -15.06 -2.67
C VAL A 8 9.27 -13.67 -2.96
N ILE A 9 9.22 -13.30 -4.23
CA ILE A 9 9.65 -12.03 -4.78
C ILE A 9 8.42 -11.15 -4.99
N MET A 10 8.30 -10.05 -4.23
CA MET A 10 7.16 -9.14 -4.34
C MET A 10 7.44 -7.77 -3.74
N GLY A 11 6.56 -6.79 -4.01
CA GLY A 11 6.51 -5.55 -3.23
C GLY A 11 5.86 -5.73 -1.86
N PHE A 12 5.91 -4.68 -1.03
CA PHE A 12 5.43 -4.73 0.36
C PHE A 12 4.33 -3.70 0.64
N GLY A 13 3.39 -4.09 1.50
CA GLY A 13 2.27 -3.25 1.88
C GLY A 13 1.43 -2.79 0.69
N LYS A 14 0.82 -1.61 0.83
CA LYS A 14 -0.04 -1.00 -0.17
C LYS A 14 0.79 -0.33 -1.25
N LYS A 15 0.60 -0.74 -2.50
CA LYS A 15 1.28 -0.15 -3.67
C LYS A 15 0.27 0.10 -4.77
N THR A 16 0.44 1.21 -5.48
CA THR A 16 -0.39 1.56 -6.63
C THR A 16 0.13 0.87 -7.88
N ASP A 17 -0.72 0.11 -8.58
CA ASP A 17 -0.41 -0.39 -9.91
C ASP A 17 -0.42 0.80 -10.90
N PRO A 18 0.72 1.16 -11.51
CA PRO A 18 0.80 2.29 -12.43
C PRO A 18 -0.06 2.14 -13.69
N SER A 19 -0.45 0.91 -14.06
CA SER A 19 -1.28 0.66 -15.25
C SER A 19 -2.77 0.89 -15.02
N THR A 20 -3.25 0.73 -13.79
CA THR A 20 -4.68 0.83 -13.45
C THR A 20 -5.00 1.96 -12.48
N GLY A 21 -4.00 2.47 -11.74
CA GLY A 21 -4.19 3.39 -10.62
C GLY A 21 -4.73 2.74 -9.34
N ASN A 22 -5.03 1.43 -9.37
CA ASN A 22 -5.57 0.73 -8.21
C ASN A 22 -4.48 0.53 -7.15
N THR A 23 -4.83 0.73 -5.88
CA THR A 23 -3.94 0.38 -4.75
C THR A 23 -4.20 -1.05 -4.32
N ILE A 24 -3.15 -1.86 -4.26
CA ILE A 24 -3.16 -3.28 -3.95
C ILE A 24 -2.37 -3.47 -2.65
N ASP A 25 -2.95 -4.13 -1.64
CA ASP A 25 -2.21 -4.55 -0.45
C ASP A 25 -1.52 -5.90 -0.68
N LEU A 26 -0.24 -5.83 -1.04
CA LEU A 26 0.58 -7.01 -1.32
C LEU A 26 0.79 -7.86 -0.06
N ASP A 27 0.67 -7.29 1.15
CA ASP A 27 0.73 -8.10 2.38
C ASP A 27 -0.46 -9.04 2.49
N GLN A 28 -1.64 -8.64 2.01
CA GLN A 28 -2.83 -9.52 2.00
C GLN A 28 -2.68 -10.65 0.99
N THR A 29 -2.11 -10.36 -0.19
CA THR A 29 -1.76 -11.40 -1.17
C THR A 29 -0.84 -12.45 -0.56
N TYR A 30 0.22 -11.99 0.13
CA TYR A 30 1.16 -12.89 0.76
C TYR A 30 0.52 -13.72 1.89
N LYS A 31 -0.19 -13.07 2.82
CA LYS A 31 -0.72 -13.72 4.03
C LYS A 31 -1.89 -14.65 3.75
N ASN A 32 -2.74 -14.32 2.78
CA ASN A 32 -4.01 -15.02 2.57
C ASN A 32 -3.93 -16.03 1.40
N ILE A 33 -3.04 -15.81 0.42
CA ILE A 33 -2.87 -16.70 -0.75
C ILE A 33 -1.52 -17.42 -0.71
N ILE A 34 -0.42 -16.66 -0.82
CA ILE A 34 0.89 -17.24 -1.15
C ILE A 34 1.42 -18.11 0.00
N LYS A 35 1.58 -17.54 1.20
CA LYS A 35 2.16 -18.24 2.36
C LYS A 35 1.34 -19.49 2.75
N PRO A 36 -0.01 -19.44 2.84
CA PRO A 36 -0.80 -20.63 3.11
C PRO A 36 -0.66 -21.71 2.05
N ALA A 37 -0.66 -21.36 0.76
CA ALA A 37 -0.51 -22.31 -0.33
C ALA A 37 0.86 -23.01 -0.29
N VAL A 38 1.94 -22.24 -0.09
CA VAL A 38 3.30 -22.77 -0.02
C VAL A 38 3.48 -23.74 1.17
N ILE A 39 2.99 -23.35 2.35
CA ILE A 39 3.07 -24.18 3.56
C ILE A 39 2.25 -25.47 3.38
N GLU A 40 1.08 -25.37 2.76
CA GLU A 40 0.23 -26.53 2.47
C GLU A 40 0.89 -27.50 1.47
N SER A 41 1.65 -26.97 0.51
CA SER A 41 2.49 -27.78 -0.40
C SER A 41 3.76 -28.35 0.26
N GLY A 42 3.99 -28.10 1.55
CA GLY A 42 5.10 -28.67 2.31
C GLY A 42 6.45 -27.99 2.11
N LEU A 43 6.46 -26.72 1.67
CA LEU A 43 7.66 -25.88 1.61
C LEU A 43 7.65 -24.82 2.71
N ASP A 44 8.84 -24.40 3.10
CA ASP A 44 9.02 -23.14 3.83
C ASP A 44 8.83 -21.96 2.89
N CYS A 45 8.18 -20.92 3.40
CA CYS A 45 7.84 -19.74 2.61
C CYS A 45 8.56 -18.52 3.16
N VAL A 46 9.51 -18.00 2.38
CA VAL A 46 10.33 -16.84 2.76
C VAL A 46 10.09 -15.71 1.77
N ARG A 47 9.74 -14.52 2.25
CA ARG A 47 9.51 -13.33 1.43
C ARG A 47 10.75 -12.43 1.38
N ALA A 48 10.95 -11.72 0.27
CA ALA A 48 12.14 -10.90 0.04
C ALA A 48 12.42 -9.81 1.10
N ASP A 49 11.43 -9.28 1.84
CA ASP A 49 11.65 -8.36 2.98
C ASP A 49 12.12 -9.05 4.25
N GLU A 50 11.81 -10.34 4.41
CA GLU A 50 12.27 -11.16 5.55
C GLU A 50 13.78 -11.44 5.47
N VAL A 51 14.40 -11.20 4.31
CA VAL A 51 15.76 -11.60 3.96
C VAL A 51 16.78 -10.44 3.98
N LYS A 52 16.32 -9.17 4.03
CA LYS A 52 17.19 -8.02 3.74
C LYS A 52 18.18 -7.70 4.87
N GLU A 53 19.47 -7.78 4.53
CA GLU A 53 20.58 -7.41 5.41
C GLU A 53 21.01 -5.95 5.25
N SER A 54 21.46 -5.30 6.32
CA SER A 54 22.23 -4.05 6.22
C SER A 54 23.68 -4.35 5.79
N GLY A 55 24.01 -4.06 4.53
CA GLY A 55 25.40 -3.94 4.04
C GLY A 55 25.93 -5.05 3.11
N LEU A 56 25.25 -6.19 2.99
CA LEU A 56 25.60 -7.34 2.12
C LEU A 56 24.40 -7.79 1.25
N ILE A 57 23.53 -6.83 0.94
CA ILE A 57 22.17 -6.93 0.37
C ILE A 57 22.06 -7.95 -0.78
N ASP A 58 23.08 -8.02 -1.63
CA ASP A 58 23.06 -8.79 -2.87
C ASP A 58 23.25 -10.30 -2.67
N LYS A 59 24.14 -10.74 -1.77
CA LYS A 59 24.59 -12.15 -1.76
C LYS A 59 23.50 -13.13 -1.35
N SER A 60 22.76 -12.81 -0.29
CA SER A 60 21.73 -13.71 0.24
C SER A 60 20.54 -13.81 -0.70
N MET A 61 20.15 -12.70 -1.34
CA MET A 61 19.11 -12.67 -2.37
C MET A 61 19.53 -13.49 -3.60
N TYR A 62 20.74 -13.28 -4.16
CA TYR A 62 21.19 -14.06 -5.33
C TYR A 62 21.26 -15.55 -5.02
N ALA A 63 21.74 -15.91 -3.83
CA ALA A 63 21.80 -17.30 -3.39
C ALA A 63 20.39 -17.93 -3.29
N LEU A 64 19.39 -17.22 -2.74
CA LEU A 64 18.01 -17.68 -2.72
C LEU A 64 17.43 -17.87 -4.12
N LEU A 65 17.65 -16.92 -5.03
CA LEU A 65 17.19 -17.03 -6.42
C LEU A 65 17.81 -18.25 -7.13
N MET A 66 19.06 -18.60 -6.81
CA MET A 66 19.74 -19.77 -7.38
C MET A 66 19.30 -21.10 -6.73
N TYR A 67 19.04 -21.11 -5.42
CA TYR A 67 18.85 -22.36 -4.67
C TYR A 67 17.43 -22.71 -4.29
N ALA A 68 16.53 -21.72 -4.14
CA ALA A 68 15.16 -22.01 -3.74
C ALA A 68 14.54 -23.04 -4.70
N ASP A 69 13.94 -24.07 -4.12
CA ASP A 69 13.27 -25.15 -4.84
C ASP A 69 12.15 -24.58 -5.71
N LEU A 70 11.49 -23.53 -5.21
CA LEU A 70 10.46 -22.78 -5.89
C LEU A 70 10.70 -21.28 -5.73
N VAL A 71 10.41 -20.51 -6.78
CA VAL A 71 10.27 -19.06 -6.68
C VAL A 71 8.86 -18.66 -7.10
N ILE A 72 8.21 -17.83 -6.29
CA ILE A 72 6.94 -17.19 -6.61
C ILE A 72 7.21 -15.69 -6.77
N ALA A 73 6.97 -15.14 -7.96
CA ALA A 73 7.20 -13.74 -8.26
C ALA A 73 5.89 -12.99 -8.51
N ASP A 74 5.50 -12.09 -7.60
CA ASP A 74 4.36 -11.21 -7.78
C ASP A 74 4.77 -9.90 -8.45
N ILE A 75 4.26 -9.70 -9.68
CA ILE A 75 4.56 -8.53 -10.52
C ILE A 75 3.37 -7.56 -10.58
N SER A 76 2.41 -7.66 -9.67
CA SER A 76 1.13 -6.93 -9.73
C SER A 76 1.26 -5.41 -9.75
N THR A 77 2.30 -4.89 -9.10
CA THR A 77 2.51 -3.44 -8.91
C THR A 77 3.72 -2.92 -9.69
N TYR A 78 4.26 -3.72 -10.62
CA TYR A 78 5.47 -3.38 -11.39
C TYR A 78 6.65 -2.95 -10.53
N ASN A 79 6.79 -3.58 -9.35
CA ASN A 79 7.93 -3.31 -8.49
C ASN A 79 9.24 -3.61 -9.25
N PRO A 80 10.12 -2.62 -9.48
CA PRO A 80 11.34 -2.83 -10.26
C PRO A 80 12.26 -3.88 -9.65
N ASN A 81 12.29 -4.00 -8.32
CA ASN A 81 13.09 -5.01 -7.63
C ASN A 81 12.53 -6.40 -7.91
N ALA A 82 11.20 -6.57 -7.86
CA ALA A 82 10.57 -7.86 -8.14
C ALA A 82 10.82 -8.31 -9.59
N LEU A 83 10.73 -7.39 -10.55
CA LEU A 83 11.04 -7.65 -11.96
C LEU A 83 12.51 -8.00 -12.17
N TYR A 84 13.42 -7.29 -11.49
CA TYR A 84 14.85 -7.57 -11.53
C TYR A 84 15.17 -8.97 -10.99
N GLU A 85 14.66 -9.30 -9.81
CA GLU A 85 14.84 -10.60 -9.16
C GLU A 85 14.27 -11.75 -10.00
N LEU A 86 13.10 -11.56 -10.63
CA LEU A 86 12.52 -12.51 -11.58
C LEU A 86 13.43 -12.73 -12.80
N GLY A 87 13.98 -11.66 -13.37
CA GLY A 87 14.93 -11.76 -14.48
C GLY A 87 16.19 -12.55 -14.11
N ILE A 88 16.72 -12.33 -12.91
CA ILE A 88 17.83 -13.11 -12.38
C ILE A 88 17.43 -14.57 -12.19
N ARG A 89 16.26 -14.87 -11.60
CA ARG A 89 15.76 -16.25 -11.45
C ARG A 89 15.70 -16.96 -12.79
N HIS A 90 15.10 -16.33 -13.80
CA HIS A 90 15.07 -16.85 -15.17
C HIS A 90 16.48 -17.07 -15.73
N ALA A 91 17.47 -16.24 -15.39
CA ALA A 91 18.84 -16.44 -15.84
C ALA A 91 19.55 -17.62 -15.15
N VAL A 92 19.28 -17.84 -13.86
CA VAL A 92 20.03 -18.83 -13.06
C VAL A 92 19.34 -20.19 -12.95
N ARG A 93 18.05 -20.30 -13.30
CA ARG A 93 17.27 -21.54 -13.20
C ARG A 93 16.35 -21.74 -14.40
N PRO A 94 16.26 -22.98 -14.93
CA PRO A 94 15.43 -23.27 -16.09
C PRO A 94 13.94 -23.45 -15.78
N PHE A 95 13.61 -23.85 -14.54
CA PHE A 95 12.25 -24.17 -14.11
C PHE A 95 12.05 -23.90 -12.61
N SER A 96 10.81 -24.11 -12.15
CA SER A 96 10.31 -23.87 -10.79
C SER A 96 10.17 -22.39 -10.45
N THR A 97 9.54 -21.64 -11.37
CA THR A 97 9.20 -20.23 -11.22
C THR A 97 7.72 -20.02 -11.53
N ILE A 98 6.96 -19.48 -10.59
CA ILE A 98 5.55 -19.13 -10.76
C ILE A 98 5.43 -17.61 -10.75
N ILE A 99 4.80 -17.04 -11.79
CA ILE A 99 4.56 -15.60 -11.88
C ILE A 99 3.10 -15.31 -11.50
N LEU A 100 2.91 -14.35 -10.59
CA LEU A 100 1.61 -13.86 -10.12
C LEU A 100 1.34 -12.46 -10.64
N LYS A 101 0.09 -12.20 -11.05
CA LYS A 101 -0.35 -10.85 -11.48
C LYS A 101 -1.82 -10.61 -11.12
N GLU A 102 -2.10 -9.43 -10.58
CA GLU A 102 -3.47 -8.94 -10.43
C GLU A 102 -4.11 -8.72 -11.82
N ARG A 103 -5.30 -9.33 -12.01
CA ARG A 103 -6.00 -9.51 -13.30
C ARG A 103 -6.28 -8.22 -14.07
N SER A 104 -6.53 -7.11 -13.39
CA SER A 104 -6.88 -5.83 -14.02
C SER A 104 -5.68 -5.13 -14.65
N GLY A 105 -4.46 -5.40 -14.16
CA GLY A 105 -3.25 -4.77 -14.67
C GLY A 105 -2.67 -5.45 -15.89
N LYS A 106 -1.88 -4.70 -16.66
CA LYS A 106 -1.25 -5.21 -17.89
C LYS A 106 -0.06 -6.12 -17.56
N VAL A 107 0.24 -7.08 -18.42
CA VAL A 107 1.48 -7.87 -18.32
C VAL A 107 2.58 -7.20 -19.14
N PRO A 108 3.82 -7.07 -18.64
CA PRO A 108 4.97 -6.63 -19.45
C PRO A 108 5.12 -7.51 -20.70
N PHE A 109 5.45 -6.92 -21.85
CA PHE A 109 5.58 -7.64 -23.11
C PHE A 109 6.57 -8.82 -23.03
N ASP A 110 7.74 -8.62 -22.42
CA ASP A 110 8.74 -9.68 -22.25
C ASP A 110 8.32 -10.80 -21.27
N LEU A 111 7.16 -10.70 -20.62
CA LEU A 111 6.60 -11.71 -19.72
C LEU A 111 5.25 -12.27 -20.21
N ASP A 112 4.72 -11.78 -21.33
CA ASP A 112 3.36 -12.10 -21.78
C ASP A 112 3.19 -13.54 -22.30
N HIS A 113 4.30 -14.16 -22.69
CA HIS A 113 4.38 -15.54 -23.15
C HIS A 113 4.52 -16.53 -21.98
N ASN A 114 4.84 -16.05 -20.78
CA ASN A 114 4.89 -16.89 -19.59
C ASN A 114 3.48 -17.24 -19.10
N ARG A 115 3.35 -18.40 -18.46
CA ARG A 115 2.13 -18.74 -17.73
C ARG A 115 2.06 -17.88 -16.47
N ILE A 116 0.95 -17.14 -16.34
CA ILE A 116 0.74 -16.21 -15.22
C ILE A 116 -0.46 -16.67 -14.43
N PHE A 117 -0.25 -16.84 -13.14
CA PHE A 117 -1.32 -17.06 -12.17
C PHE A 117 -1.99 -15.73 -11.86
N GLN A 118 -3.30 -15.64 -12.11
CA GLN A 118 -4.06 -14.41 -11.93
C GLN A 118 -4.98 -14.48 -10.72
N TYR A 119 -4.94 -13.42 -9.92
CA TYR A 119 -5.87 -13.16 -8.82
C TYR A 119 -6.51 -11.78 -8.97
N THR A 120 -7.57 -11.52 -8.21
CA THR A 120 -8.28 -10.24 -8.23
C THR A 120 -8.29 -9.59 -6.85
N HIS A 121 -8.05 -8.28 -6.77
CA HIS A 121 -8.30 -7.51 -5.55
C HIS A 121 -9.69 -6.86 -5.57
N LEU A 122 -10.32 -6.82 -4.40
CA LEU A 122 -11.53 -6.06 -4.13
C LEU A 122 -11.14 -4.77 -3.39
N GLY A 123 -10.61 -3.82 -4.16
CA GLY A 123 -9.99 -2.62 -3.59
C GLY A 123 -8.58 -2.89 -3.11
N GLU A 124 -8.31 -2.57 -1.85
CA GLU A 124 -7.00 -2.82 -1.25
C GLU A 124 -6.84 -4.26 -0.74
N ASP A 125 -7.90 -5.07 -0.65
CA ASP A 125 -7.86 -6.42 -0.06
C ASP A 125 -8.32 -7.51 -1.02
N ILE A 126 -8.21 -8.77 -0.60
CA ILE A 126 -8.62 -9.97 -1.32
C ILE A 126 -9.86 -10.53 -0.64
N GLY A 127 -10.97 -10.63 -1.39
CA GLY A 127 -12.18 -11.26 -0.89
C GLY A 127 -11.94 -12.69 -0.42
N VAL A 128 -12.63 -13.12 0.64
CA VAL A 128 -12.46 -14.45 1.27
C VAL A 128 -12.59 -15.57 0.23
N ASP A 129 -13.60 -15.50 -0.63
CA ASP A 129 -13.85 -16.49 -1.68
C ASP A 129 -12.71 -16.53 -2.71
N GLU A 130 -12.22 -15.35 -3.11
CA GLU A 130 -11.09 -15.24 -4.05
C GLU A 130 -9.80 -15.77 -3.42
N SER A 131 -9.56 -15.48 -2.14
CA SER A 131 -8.41 -16.01 -1.40
C SER A 131 -8.44 -17.53 -1.31
N HIS A 132 -9.60 -18.12 -1.02
CA HIS A 132 -9.76 -19.59 -0.96
C HIS A 132 -9.54 -20.23 -2.33
N ARG A 133 -10.16 -19.67 -3.38
CA ARG A 133 -9.98 -20.12 -4.76
C ARG A 133 -8.52 -20.06 -5.16
N CYS A 134 -7.89 -18.90 -4.99
CA CYS A 134 -6.50 -18.69 -5.40
C CYS A 134 -5.55 -19.59 -4.62
N ARG A 135 -5.77 -19.77 -3.32
CA ARG A 135 -4.96 -20.69 -2.52
C ARG A 135 -5.01 -22.12 -3.08
N GLN A 136 -6.22 -22.64 -3.33
CA GLN A 136 -6.37 -24.01 -3.84
C GLN A 136 -5.71 -24.18 -5.21
N GLU A 137 -5.97 -23.25 -6.14
CA GLU A 137 -5.37 -23.30 -7.48
C GLU A 137 -3.84 -23.14 -7.43
N LEU A 138 -3.31 -22.33 -6.51
CA LEU A 138 -1.87 -22.15 -6.34
C LEU A 138 -1.22 -23.41 -5.76
N VAL A 139 -1.85 -24.10 -4.82
CA VAL A 139 -1.38 -25.41 -4.32
C VAL A 139 -1.29 -26.42 -5.46
N ASP A 140 -2.33 -26.51 -6.30
CA ASP A 140 -2.34 -27.42 -7.45
C ASP A 140 -1.24 -27.06 -8.46
N LEU A 141 -1.02 -25.77 -8.70
CA LEU A 141 0.04 -25.27 -9.57
C LEU A 141 1.44 -25.57 -9.03
N ILE A 142 1.66 -25.39 -7.73
CA ILE A 142 2.95 -25.72 -7.07
C ILE A 142 3.25 -27.20 -7.28
N HIS A 143 2.32 -28.10 -6.95
CA HIS A 143 2.52 -29.53 -7.14
C HIS A 143 2.78 -29.89 -8.61
N HIS A 144 2.09 -29.25 -9.55
CA HIS A 144 2.30 -29.47 -10.98
C HIS A 144 3.70 -29.05 -11.43
N VAL A 145 4.14 -27.84 -11.07
CA VAL A 145 5.45 -27.29 -11.44
C VAL A 145 6.58 -28.15 -10.88
N GLU A 146 6.46 -28.61 -9.64
CA GLU A 146 7.45 -29.48 -9.00
C GLU A 146 7.54 -30.87 -9.65
N MET A 147 6.40 -31.42 -10.08
CA MET A 147 6.34 -32.74 -10.70
C MET A 147 6.86 -32.73 -12.14
N VAL A 148 6.46 -31.74 -12.94
CA VAL A 148 6.72 -31.72 -14.38
C VAL A 148 8.07 -31.11 -14.70
N GLN A 149 8.52 -30.11 -13.93
CA GLN A 149 9.76 -29.37 -14.17
C GLN A 149 9.88 -28.86 -15.62
N GLN A 150 8.75 -28.40 -16.18
CA GLN A 150 8.73 -27.79 -17.50
C GLN A 150 9.56 -26.51 -17.46
N ILE A 151 10.36 -26.28 -18.51
CA ILE A 151 11.11 -25.03 -18.68
C ILE A 151 10.13 -23.86 -18.67
N ASP A 152 10.30 -22.95 -17.71
CA ASP A 152 9.50 -21.73 -17.53
C ASP A 152 10.31 -20.44 -17.72
N SER A 153 11.64 -20.57 -17.81
CA SER A 153 12.54 -19.48 -18.14
C SER A 153 12.66 -19.28 -19.66
N PRO A 154 12.39 -18.06 -20.16
CA PRO A 154 12.58 -17.72 -21.58
C PRO A 154 14.02 -17.93 -22.05
N LEU A 155 15.01 -17.73 -21.16
CA LEU A 155 16.42 -17.92 -21.52
C LEU A 155 16.70 -19.37 -21.94
N TYR A 156 16.23 -20.33 -21.15
CA TYR A 156 16.48 -21.76 -21.40
C TYR A 156 15.51 -22.34 -22.44
N GLU A 157 14.33 -21.74 -22.62
CA GLU A 157 13.41 -22.10 -23.70
C GLU A 157 14.02 -21.78 -25.07
N TYR A 158 14.57 -20.57 -25.24
CA TYR A 158 15.14 -20.14 -26.53
C TYR A 158 16.60 -20.55 -26.75
N LEU A 159 17.38 -20.79 -25.68
CA LEU A 159 18.80 -21.20 -25.77
C LEU A 159 19.02 -22.59 -25.18
N SER A 160 18.70 -23.62 -25.95
CA SER A 160 18.67 -25.04 -25.54
C SER A 160 20.00 -25.67 -25.08
N ASN A 161 21.14 -24.99 -25.24
CA ASN A 161 22.48 -25.50 -24.87
C ASN A 161 23.14 -24.75 -23.71
N VAL A 162 22.41 -23.87 -23.02
CA VAL A 162 22.94 -23.13 -21.86
C VAL A 162 22.77 -23.97 -20.60
N ASN A 163 23.85 -24.11 -19.82
CA ASN A 163 23.81 -24.78 -18.53
C ASN A 163 23.60 -23.75 -17.41
N PRO A 164 22.75 -24.06 -16.41
CA PRO A 164 22.57 -23.19 -15.25
C PRO A 164 23.86 -23.00 -14.44
N PRO A 165 24.11 -21.79 -13.90
CA PRO A 165 25.23 -21.55 -13.00
C PRO A 165 25.06 -22.36 -11.70
N THR A 166 26.19 -22.77 -11.12
CA THR A 166 26.22 -23.53 -9.86
C THR A 166 26.82 -22.68 -8.75
N LEU A 167 26.23 -22.75 -7.55
CA LEU A 167 26.76 -22.11 -6.35
C LEU A 167 27.36 -23.21 -5.44
N PRO A 168 28.46 -22.96 -4.71
CA PRO A 168 29.04 -23.94 -3.79
C PRO A 168 28.18 -24.18 -2.53
N PRO A 169 28.04 -25.43 -2.04
CA PRO A 169 27.18 -25.76 -0.89
C PRO A 169 27.53 -25.04 0.44
N GLU A 170 28.80 -24.67 0.64
CA GLU A 170 29.22 -23.97 1.86
C GLU A 170 28.82 -22.49 1.86
N GLU A 171 28.75 -21.87 0.68
CA GLU A 171 28.24 -20.50 0.53
C GLU A 171 26.73 -20.45 0.80
N TYR A 172 26.01 -21.50 0.36
CA TYR A 172 24.58 -21.69 0.65
C TYR A 172 24.27 -21.79 2.14
N LYS A 173 24.92 -22.72 2.85
CA LYS A 173 24.65 -22.97 4.28
C LYS A 173 24.85 -21.70 5.11
N LYS A 174 25.88 -20.92 4.78
CA LYS A 174 26.15 -19.66 5.44
C LYS A 174 25.01 -18.66 5.22
N VAL A 175 24.58 -18.49 3.97
CA VAL A 175 23.45 -17.61 3.63
C VAL A 175 22.18 -18.02 4.36
N ILE A 176 21.80 -19.30 4.32
CA ILE A 176 20.55 -19.77 4.96
C ILE A 176 20.57 -19.57 6.48
N GLY A 177 21.71 -19.81 7.15
CA GLY A 177 21.85 -19.55 8.58
C GLY A 177 21.67 -18.07 8.94
N ASP A 178 22.24 -17.17 8.14
CA ASP A 178 22.14 -15.71 8.36
C ASP A 178 20.71 -15.18 8.12
N LEU A 179 19.92 -15.86 7.28
CA LEU A 179 18.55 -15.48 6.94
C LEU A 179 17.51 -15.87 7.98
N ALA A 180 17.55 -17.11 8.48
CA ALA A 180 16.59 -17.59 9.48
C ALA A 180 16.63 -16.72 10.76
N ASP A 181 17.82 -16.30 11.18
CA ASP A 181 18.00 -15.44 12.36
C ASP A 181 17.47 -13.99 12.17
N LYS A 182 17.30 -13.53 10.93
CA LYS A 182 16.85 -12.16 10.57
C LYS A 182 15.37 -12.09 10.21
N GLU A 183 14.83 -13.11 9.53
CA GLU A 183 13.41 -13.24 9.18
C GLU A 183 12.52 -13.11 10.41
N GLU A 184 12.85 -13.85 11.47
CA GLU A 184 12.13 -13.77 12.74
C GLU A 184 12.17 -12.36 13.35
N ARG A 185 13.18 -11.55 13.03
CA ARG A 185 13.34 -10.19 13.60
C ARG A 185 12.53 -9.14 12.83
N ILE A 186 12.62 -9.06 11.50
CA ILE A 186 11.93 -8.01 10.73
C ILE A 186 10.42 -8.23 10.76
N PHE A 187 9.96 -9.45 10.46
CA PHE A 187 8.54 -9.78 10.47
C PHE A 187 7.91 -9.49 11.84
N ALA A 188 8.56 -9.92 12.93
CA ALA A 188 8.09 -9.64 14.27
C ALA A 188 8.08 -8.14 14.60
N ILE A 189 9.05 -7.36 14.11
CA ILE A 189 9.07 -5.91 14.28
C ILE A 189 7.88 -5.26 13.55
N VAL A 190 7.65 -5.62 12.28
CA VAL A 190 6.58 -5.05 11.45
C VAL A 190 5.21 -5.41 11.99
N GLU A 191 4.96 -6.68 12.31
CA GLU A 191 3.68 -7.11 12.87
C GLU A 191 3.43 -6.49 14.24
N ARG A 192 4.47 -6.34 15.08
CA ARG A 192 4.35 -5.64 16.35
C ARG A 192 4.01 -4.16 16.16
N ALA A 193 4.63 -3.50 15.18
CA ALA A 193 4.35 -2.10 14.85
C ALA A 193 2.89 -1.92 14.40
N LYS A 194 2.40 -2.79 13.52
CA LYS A 194 1.01 -2.80 13.05
C LYS A 194 0.02 -3.04 14.19
N GLN A 195 0.28 -4.03 15.05
CA GLN A 195 -0.56 -4.32 16.21
C GLN A 195 -0.65 -3.14 17.19
N LEU A 196 0.47 -2.47 17.45
CA LEU A 196 0.48 -1.27 18.29
C LEU A 196 -0.32 -0.15 17.64
N PHE A 197 -0.12 0.10 16.34
CA PHE A 197 -0.81 1.18 15.63
C PHE A 197 -2.31 0.95 15.43
N ALA A 198 -2.84 -0.24 15.73
CA ALA A 198 -4.28 -0.48 15.76
C ALA A 198 -5.03 0.42 16.78
N ASP A 199 -4.29 0.95 17.77
CA ASP A 199 -4.75 2.02 18.65
C ASP A 199 -3.85 3.25 18.48
N GLU A 200 -4.44 4.37 18.06
CA GLU A 200 -3.72 5.64 17.80
C GLU A 200 -2.99 6.15 19.06
N ASP A 201 -3.48 5.81 20.26
CA ASP A 201 -2.83 6.16 21.53
C ASP A 201 -1.45 5.48 21.67
N ASN A 202 -1.22 4.38 20.97
CA ASN A 202 0.06 3.65 20.93
C ASN A 202 0.92 4.04 19.72
N ALA A 203 0.57 5.09 18.96
CA ALA A 203 1.32 5.49 17.77
C ALA A 203 2.80 5.78 18.08
N LYS A 204 3.10 6.31 19.27
CA LYS A 204 4.48 6.52 19.74
C LYS A 204 5.25 5.20 19.85
N ASP A 205 4.63 4.17 20.41
CA ASP A 205 5.27 2.87 20.58
C ASP A 205 5.41 2.16 19.24
N ALA A 206 4.41 2.24 18.36
CA ALA A 206 4.49 1.76 16.98
C ALA A 206 5.66 2.40 16.22
N ALA A 207 5.87 3.72 16.37
CA ALA A 207 6.96 4.44 15.73
C ALA A 207 8.34 3.87 16.10
N VAL A 208 8.54 3.38 17.35
CA VAL A 208 9.81 2.75 17.75
C VAL A 208 10.10 1.49 16.94
N TYR A 209 9.07 0.71 16.62
CA TYR A 209 9.23 -0.49 15.80
C TYR A 209 9.41 -0.15 14.32
N TRP A 210 8.68 0.84 13.79
CA TRP A 210 8.92 1.30 12.42
C TRP A 210 10.31 1.92 12.23
N GLU A 211 10.84 2.61 13.24
CA GLU A 211 12.21 3.13 13.21
C GLU A 211 13.22 1.98 13.18
N LYS A 212 12.98 0.90 13.94
CA LYS A 212 13.81 -0.31 13.86
C LYS A 212 13.75 -0.95 12.48
N ALA A 213 12.55 -1.12 11.91
CA ALA A 213 12.37 -1.68 10.57
C ALA A 213 13.10 -0.83 9.52
N HIS A 214 12.95 0.49 9.57
CA HIS A 214 13.64 1.43 8.67
C HIS A 214 15.17 1.39 8.84
N LYS A 215 15.69 1.28 10.08
CA LYS A 215 17.15 1.12 10.30
C LYS A 215 17.69 -0.18 9.71
N ILE A 216 16.88 -1.24 9.70
CA ILE A 216 17.26 -2.52 9.10
C ILE A 216 17.17 -2.45 7.56
N VAL A 217 16.13 -1.80 7.02
CA VAL A 217 15.88 -1.67 5.57
C VAL A 217 15.63 -0.19 5.20
N PRO A 218 16.69 0.64 5.05
CA PRO A 218 16.54 2.07 4.81
C PRO A 218 15.90 2.43 3.46
N SER A 219 16.04 1.54 2.48
CA SER A 219 15.57 1.75 1.11
C SER A 219 14.09 1.45 0.89
N GLU A 220 13.35 0.97 1.91
CA GLU A 220 11.93 0.61 1.76
C GLU A 220 11.03 1.83 2.04
N PRO A 221 10.35 2.39 1.01
CA PRO A 221 9.48 3.54 1.20
C PRO A 221 8.35 3.30 2.20
N TYR A 222 7.81 2.08 2.23
CA TYR A 222 6.72 1.73 3.13
C TYR A 222 7.09 1.95 4.61
N PHE A 223 8.32 1.60 5.03
CA PHE A 223 8.74 1.80 6.42
C PHE A 223 8.91 3.28 6.76
N VAL A 224 9.38 4.10 5.82
CA VAL A 224 9.49 5.55 5.98
C VAL A 224 8.10 6.19 6.10
N GLN A 225 7.15 5.76 5.27
CA GLN A 225 5.76 6.19 5.31
C GLN A 225 5.10 5.88 6.65
N GLN A 226 5.18 4.61 7.08
CA GLN A 226 4.56 4.19 8.34
C GLN A 226 5.22 4.85 9.55
N LEU A 227 6.54 5.07 9.52
CA LEU A 227 7.25 5.80 10.56
C LEU A 227 6.77 7.27 10.62
N ALA A 228 6.72 7.98 9.50
CA ALA A 228 6.23 9.36 9.45
C ALA A 228 4.77 9.47 9.94
N LEU A 229 3.92 8.53 9.49
CA LEU A 229 2.53 8.41 9.91
C LEU A 229 2.42 8.26 11.44
N CYS A 230 3.14 7.31 12.02
CA CYS A 230 3.12 7.07 13.47
C CYS A 230 3.63 8.27 14.26
N ILE A 231 4.70 8.93 13.79
CA ILE A 231 5.30 10.07 14.46
C ILE A 231 4.31 11.25 14.52
N TYR A 232 3.70 11.66 13.41
CA TYR A 232 2.77 12.81 13.47
C TYR A 232 1.50 12.49 14.27
N LYS A 233 1.05 11.23 14.22
CA LYS A 233 -0.11 10.73 14.96
C LYS A 233 0.12 10.68 16.46
N ALA A 234 1.36 10.42 16.89
CA ALA A 234 1.72 10.37 18.31
C ALA A 234 1.59 11.73 19.04
N LYS A 235 1.65 12.86 18.32
CA LYS A 235 1.59 14.22 18.86
C LYS A 235 2.54 14.48 20.05
N TYR A 236 3.66 13.74 20.09
CA TYR A 236 4.62 13.73 21.19
C TYR A 236 6.01 14.13 20.69
N PRO A 237 6.80 14.93 21.46
CA PRO A 237 6.48 15.51 22.76
C PRO A 237 5.42 16.62 22.71
N THR A 238 5.28 17.27 21.56
CA THR A 238 4.19 18.18 21.23
C THR A 238 3.71 17.92 19.82
N GLU A 239 2.48 18.31 19.50
CA GLU A 239 1.91 18.18 18.15
C GLU A 239 2.79 18.85 17.08
N GLN A 240 3.27 20.08 17.34
CA GLN A 240 4.17 20.78 16.42
C GLN A 240 5.49 20.04 16.18
N THR A 241 6.12 19.53 17.25
CA THR A 241 7.41 18.82 17.13
C THR A 241 7.22 17.52 16.34
N ALA A 242 6.16 16.78 16.65
CA ALA A 242 5.79 15.55 15.95
C ALA A 242 5.56 15.79 14.45
N LEU A 243 4.89 16.88 14.08
CA LEU A 243 4.67 17.24 12.67
C LEU A 243 5.98 17.58 11.95
N VAL A 244 6.88 18.34 12.58
CA VAL A 244 8.19 18.69 12.01
C VAL A 244 9.08 17.46 11.84
N ASP A 245 9.10 16.56 12.84
CA ASP A 245 9.84 15.31 12.76
C ASP A 245 9.30 14.39 11.67
N ALA A 246 7.98 14.28 11.54
CA ALA A 246 7.35 13.52 10.46
C ALA A 246 7.68 14.08 9.07
N LEU A 247 7.72 15.41 8.90
CA LEU A 247 8.17 16.03 7.65
C LEU A 247 9.62 15.64 7.32
N ARG A 248 10.51 15.68 8.31
CA ARG A 248 11.91 15.28 8.12
C ARG A 248 12.01 13.82 7.68
N ILE A 249 11.21 12.93 8.27
CA ILE A 249 11.19 11.51 7.91
C ILE A 249 10.68 11.31 6.49
N ILE A 250 9.49 11.83 6.15
CA ILE A 250 8.88 11.62 4.83
C ILE A 250 9.68 12.30 3.70
N SER A 251 10.44 13.36 4.00
CA SER A 251 11.30 14.03 3.01
C SER A 251 12.37 13.13 2.39
N GLN A 252 12.71 12.01 3.04
CA GLN A 252 13.62 11.01 2.48
C GLN A 252 13.08 10.34 1.21
N LEU A 253 11.76 10.38 0.99
CA LEU A 253 11.09 9.86 -0.21
C LEU A 253 10.93 10.91 -1.31
N ASP A 254 11.60 12.05 -1.16
CA ASP A 254 11.58 13.19 -2.09
C ASP A 254 10.16 13.60 -2.55
N PRO A 255 9.25 13.96 -1.62
CA PRO A 255 7.90 14.37 -1.98
C PRO A 255 7.86 15.65 -2.82
N GLU A 256 8.85 16.55 -2.66
CA GLU A 256 8.96 17.80 -3.42
C GLU A 256 9.49 17.61 -4.85
N GLY A 257 10.19 16.50 -5.12
CA GLY A 257 10.65 16.14 -6.46
C GLY A 257 9.62 15.38 -7.30
N ASP A 258 10.11 14.41 -8.05
CA ASP A 258 9.33 13.69 -9.08
C ASP A 258 8.53 12.50 -8.53
N THR A 259 8.34 12.39 -7.21
CA THR A 259 7.57 11.26 -6.65
C THR A 259 6.15 11.25 -7.23
N ASN A 260 5.72 10.07 -7.66
CA ASN A 260 4.36 9.82 -8.12
C ASN A 260 3.63 8.82 -7.21
N ASP A 261 4.17 8.57 -6.02
CA ASP A 261 3.56 7.66 -5.06
C ASP A 261 2.44 8.36 -4.26
N PRO A 262 1.16 7.99 -4.48
CA PRO A 262 0.02 8.66 -3.85
C PRO A 262 0.01 8.53 -2.32
N GLU A 263 0.60 7.48 -1.76
CA GLU A 263 0.68 7.28 -0.30
C GLU A 263 1.64 8.29 0.33
N THR A 264 2.84 8.43 -0.26
CA THR A 264 3.83 9.44 0.13
C THR A 264 3.24 10.85 0.05
N LEU A 265 2.55 11.16 -1.05
CA LEU A 265 1.88 12.45 -1.26
C LEU A 265 0.76 12.68 -0.23
N GLY A 266 -0.09 11.68 0.02
CA GLY A 266 -1.18 11.76 0.98
C GLY A 266 -0.71 11.98 2.41
N ILE A 267 0.31 11.26 2.87
CA ILE A 267 0.93 11.44 4.20
C ILE A 267 1.55 12.83 4.31
N THR A 268 2.28 13.27 3.28
CA THR A 268 2.90 14.60 3.27
C THR A 268 1.86 15.71 3.31
N GLY A 269 0.78 15.59 2.53
CA GLY A 269 -0.37 16.47 2.57
C GLY A 269 -1.05 16.52 3.95
N ALA A 270 -1.17 15.37 4.62
CA ALA A 270 -1.73 15.28 5.96
C ALA A 270 -0.89 16.05 6.99
N ILE A 271 0.44 15.90 6.94
CA ILE A 271 1.34 16.61 7.85
C ILE A 271 1.23 18.12 7.64
N TYR A 272 1.25 18.60 6.39
CA TYR A 272 1.09 20.03 6.09
C TYR A 272 -0.29 20.58 6.47
N LYS A 273 -1.37 19.82 6.26
CA LYS A 273 -2.72 20.21 6.70
C LYS A 273 -2.77 20.39 8.21
N ASN A 274 -2.18 19.48 8.97
CA ASN A 274 -2.13 19.56 10.43
C ASN A 274 -1.23 20.71 10.93
N LEU A 275 -0.11 20.99 10.25
CA LEU A 275 0.69 22.19 10.53
C LEU A 275 -0.14 23.47 10.34
N TRP A 276 -0.86 23.60 9.23
CA TRP A 276 -1.77 24.72 9.02
C TRP A 276 -2.88 24.78 10.08
N LEU A 277 -3.48 23.65 10.47
CA LEU A 277 -4.50 23.64 11.52
C LEU A 277 -3.94 24.17 12.85
N PHE A 278 -2.67 23.89 13.14
CA PHE A 278 -1.97 24.32 14.36
C PHE A 278 -1.59 25.80 14.35
N ASN A 279 -0.99 26.32 13.27
CA ASN A 279 -0.40 27.68 13.24
C ASN A 279 -1.10 28.70 12.33
N LYS A 280 -2.06 28.25 11.50
CA LYS A 280 -2.79 29.06 10.50
C LYS A 280 -1.92 29.70 9.42
N ASP A 281 -0.69 29.24 9.22
CA ASP A 281 0.16 29.69 8.12
C ASP A 281 -0.35 29.13 6.77
N ILE A 282 -0.80 30.05 5.92
CA ILE A 282 -1.39 29.80 4.62
C ILE A 282 -0.46 29.04 3.68
N GLY A 283 0.87 29.18 3.82
CA GLY A 283 1.85 28.44 3.04
C GLY A 283 1.81 26.93 3.30
N TYR A 284 1.50 26.50 4.53
CA TYR A 284 1.29 25.08 4.81
C TYR A 284 -0.01 24.55 4.18
N LEU A 285 -1.06 25.38 4.11
CA LEU A 285 -2.29 25.00 3.43
C LEU A 285 -2.07 24.90 1.91
N ASP A 286 -1.27 25.78 1.31
CA ASP A 286 -0.87 25.68 -0.11
C ASP A 286 -0.14 24.37 -0.40
N ARG A 287 0.83 24.02 0.46
CA ARG A 287 1.55 22.74 0.33
C ARG A 287 0.60 21.55 0.46
N ALA A 288 -0.25 21.53 1.49
CA ALA A 288 -1.23 20.46 1.68
C ALA A 288 -2.14 20.28 0.46
N LEU A 289 -2.67 21.39 -0.07
CA LEU A 289 -3.49 21.42 -1.27
C LEU A 289 -2.73 20.85 -2.48
N GLY A 290 -1.47 21.24 -2.68
CA GLY A 290 -0.62 20.75 -3.76
C GLY A 290 -0.38 19.24 -3.69
N TYR A 291 -0.04 18.71 -2.52
CA TYR A 291 0.23 17.28 -2.33
C TYR A 291 -1.02 16.42 -2.51
N TYR A 292 -2.12 16.77 -1.85
CA TYR A 292 -3.38 16.04 -2.01
C TYR A 292 -3.91 16.14 -3.44
N GLY A 293 -3.77 17.31 -4.08
CA GLY A 293 -4.16 17.50 -5.49
C GLY A 293 -3.31 16.65 -6.45
N LYS A 294 -1.99 16.57 -6.23
CA LYS A 294 -1.10 15.70 -7.03
C LYS A 294 -1.45 14.22 -6.81
N GLY A 295 -1.63 13.79 -5.56
CA GLY A 295 -2.03 12.42 -5.22
C GLY A 295 -3.37 12.03 -5.85
N PHE A 296 -4.36 12.92 -5.78
CA PHE A 296 -5.68 12.70 -6.38
C PHE A 296 -5.62 12.64 -7.91
N LYS A 297 -4.85 13.52 -8.57
CA LYS A 297 -4.68 13.49 -10.04
C LYS A 297 -4.01 12.20 -10.52
N ILE A 298 -3.12 11.62 -9.72
CA ILE A 298 -2.41 10.38 -10.07
C ILE A 298 -3.33 9.17 -9.87
N ARG A 299 -4.02 9.09 -8.73
CA ARG A 299 -4.70 7.86 -8.29
C ARG A 299 -6.21 7.87 -8.47
N ASN A 300 -6.84 9.05 -8.60
CA ASN A 300 -8.29 9.24 -8.55
C ASN A 300 -8.94 8.57 -7.32
N ASP A 301 -8.28 8.62 -6.16
CA ASP A 301 -8.78 7.99 -4.94
C ASP A 301 -9.56 8.94 -4.03
N TYR A 302 -10.46 8.36 -3.24
CA TYR A 302 -11.31 9.11 -2.34
C TYR A 302 -10.57 9.73 -1.15
N TYR A 303 -9.42 9.19 -0.70
CA TYR A 303 -8.66 9.73 0.43
C TYR A 303 -7.98 11.06 0.09
N ASN A 304 -7.17 11.08 -0.98
CA ASN A 304 -6.52 12.30 -1.46
C ASN A 304 -7.57 13.30 -1.95
N GLY A 305 -8.60 12.83 -2.66
CA GLY A 305 -9.69 13.68 -3.15
C GLY A 305 -10.46 14.37 -2.02
N GLU A 306 -10.86 13.64 -0.97
CA GLU A 306 -11.63 14.22 0.14
C GLU A 306 -10.81 15.30 0.86
N ASN A 307 -9.52 15.01 1.11
CA ASN A 307 -8.62 15.95 1.75
C ASN A 307 -8.29 17.15 0.86
N TYR A 308 -8.14 16.96 -0.45
CA TYR A 308 -7.99 18.03 -1.42
C TYR A 308 -9.22 18.95 -1.41
N ALA A 309 -10.43 18.39 -1.46
CA ALA A 309 -11.67 19.15 -1.41
C ALA A 309 -11.82 19.94 -0.09
N LEU A 310 -11.43 19.34 1.04
CA LEU A 310 -11.43 20.02 2.33
C LEU A 310 -10.41 21.16 2.38
N CYS A 311 -9.19 20.96 1.87
CA CYS A 311 -8.17 22.01 1.77
C CYS A 311 -8.61 23.16 0.85
N SER A 312 -9.24 22.85 -0.29
CA SER A 312 -9.88 23.85 -1.17
C SER A 312 -10.92 24.66 -0.41
N ASN A 313 -11.77 24.02 0.40
CA ASN A 313 -12.72 24.75 1.24
C ASN A 313 -12.04 25.68 2.26
N PHE A 314 -10.96 25.25 2.91
CA PHE A 314 -10.19 26.13 3.79
C PHE A 314 -9.54 27.31 3.04
N LYS A 315 -9.06 27.09 1.82
CA LYS A 315 -8.56 28.16 0.95
C LYS A 315 -9.65 29.16 0.58
N SER A 316 -10.87 28.70 0.32
CA SER A 316 -12.00 29.57 0.03
C SER A 316 -12.38 30.51 1.19
N ILE A 317 -12.05 30.17 2.44
CA ILE A 317 -12.25 31.07 3.59
C ILE A 317 -11.11 32.09 3.68
N SER A 318 -9.90 31.66 3.34
CA SER A 318 -8.68 32.45 3.52
C SER A 318 -8.40 33.39 2.34
N ALA A 319 -9.03 33.18 1.19
CA ALA A 319 -8.82 33.98 -0.01
C ALA A 319 -9.46 35.37 0.11
N GLU A 320 -8.67 36.39 -0.24
CA GLU A 320 -9.11 37.80 -0.22
C GLU A 320 -10.03 38.10 -1.42
N ASN A 321 -9.65 37.62 -2.60
CA ASN A 321 -10.39 37.82 -3.85
C ASN A 321 -11.67 36.98 -3.90
N ILE A 322 -12.79 37.59 -4.29
CA ILE A 322 -14.07 36.90 -4.49
C ILE A 322 -13.98 35.79 -5.55
N GLU A 323 -13.22 36.00 -6.63
CA GLU A 323 -13.08 35.01 -7.71
C GLU A 323 -12.35 33.77 -7.21
N GLU A 324 -11.28 33.94 -6.42
CA GLU A 324 -10.57 32.82 -5.79
C GLU A 324 -11.46 32.08 -4.78
N ARG A 325 -12.25 32.82 -3.99
CA ARG A 325 -13.22 32.21 -3.08
C ARG A 325 -14.23 31.35 -3.81
N VAL A 326 -14.75 31.83 -4.94
CA VAL A 326 -15.68 31.08 -5.79
C VAL A 326 -14.98 29.88 -6.42
N TYR A 327 -13.78 30.07 -6.99
CA TYR A 327 -12.97 29.02 -7.60
C TYR A 327 -12.79 27.83 -6.64
N TYR A 328 -12.26 28.08 -5.44
CA TYR A 328 -12.01 27.01 -4.47
C TYR A 328 -13.28 26.35 -3.94
N LYS A 329 -14.42 27.06 -3.89
CA LYS A 329 -15.72 26.47 -3.56
C LYS A 329 -16.18 25.51 -4.66
N VAL A 330 -16.09 25.93 -5.91
CA VAL A 330 -16.46 25.11 -7.07
C VAL A 330 -15.55 23.89 -7.16
N GLU A 331 -14.23 24.07 -7.01
CA GLU A 331 -13.24 22.99 -7.02
C GLU A 331 -13.54 21.94 -5.96
N ALA A 332 -13.81 22.37 -4.71
CA ALA A 332 -14.16 21.47 -3.62
C ALA A 332 -15.46 20.70 -3.89
N ARG A 333 -16.47 21.35 -4.49
CA ARG A 333 -17.74 20.70 -4.85
C ARG A 333 -17.55 19.68 -5.97
N LYS A 334 -16.87 20.06 -7.06
CA LYS A 334 -16.62 19.20 -8.23
C LYS A 334 -15.79 17.99 -7.88
N THR A 335 -14.78 18.16 -7.03
CA THR A 335 -13.97 17.06 -6.51
C THR A 335 -14.86 16.03 -5.78
N ARG A 336 -15.79 16.47 -4.93
CA ARG A 336 -16.69 15.57 -4.19
C ARG A 336 -17.73 14.90 -5.07
N GLU A 337 -18.26 15.61 -6.06
CA GLU A 337 -19.14 15.02 -7.09
C GLU A 337 -18.41 13.87 -7.80
N HIS A 338 -17.14 14.07 -8.18
CA HIS A 338 -16.33 13.02 -8.79
C HIS A 338 -16.03 11.85 -7.84
N ILE A 339 -15.70 12.13 -6.56
CA ILE A 339 -15.52 11.07 -5.56
C ILE A 339 -16.80 10.23 -5.40
N LEU A 340 -17.98 10.86 -5.41
CA LEU A 340 -19.25 10.13 -5.34
C LEU A 340 -19.43 9.21 -6.54
N GLU A 341 -19.07 9.63 -7.76
CA GLU A 341 -19.09 8.76 -8.94
C GLU A 341 -18.20 7.52 -8.74
N ILE A 342 -16.97 7.72 -8.26
CA ILE A 342 -16.01 6.63 -7.98
C ILE A 342 -16.58 5.66 -6.94
N LEU A 343 -17.09 6.19 -5.81
CA LEU A 343 -17.59 5.36 -4.71
C LEU A 343 -18.90 4.64 -5.07
N LEU A 344 -19.77 5.27 -5.87
CA LEU A 344 -20.97 4.63 -6.38
C LEU A 344 -20.64 3.51 -7.36
N ASP A 345 -19.64 3.67 -8.23
CA ASP A 345 -19.16 2.58 -9.08
C ASP A 345 -18.69 1.39 -8.24
N ILE A 346 -17.90 1.63 -7.19
CA ILE A 346 -17.46 0.58 -6.26
C ILE A 346 -18.67 -0.14 -5.62
N ILE A 347 -19.67 0.60 -5.13
CA ILE A 347 -20.87 -0.02 -4.54
C ILE A 347 -21.66 -0.83 -5.57
N ASN A 348 -21.79 -0.32 -6.80
CA ASN A 348 -22.59 -0.95 -7.86
C ASN A 348 -21.96 -2.23 -8.40
N ARG A 349 -20.67 -2.49 -8.17
CA ARG A 349 -20.02 -3.77 -8.49
C ARG A 349 -20.54 -4.92 -7.63
N GLY A 350 -21.17 -4.64 -6.49
CA GLY A 350 -21.84 -5.63 -5.65
C GLY A 350 -20.92 -6.42 -4.72
N ASP A 351 -19.66 -6.00 -4.57
CA ASP A 351 -18.62 -6.64 -3.76
C ASP A 351 -18.28 -5.87 -2.47
N ILE A 352 -19.04 -4.81 -2.16
CA ILE A 352 -18.77 -3.88 -1.04
C ILE A 352 -18.64 -4.59 0.32
N ASP A 353 -19.41 -5.65 0.55
CA ASP A 353 -19.40 -6.38 1.83
C ASP A 353 -18.06 -7.09 2.09
N GLN A 354 -17.33 -7.44 1.03
CA GLN A 354 -16.05 -8.13 1.07
C GLN A 354 -14.86 -7.18 1.25
N ARG A 355 -15.09 -5.86 1.17
CA ARG A 355 -14.04 -4.86 1.27
C ARG A 355 -13.73 -4.48 2.72
N ILE A 356 -12.45 -4.45 3.09
CA ILE A 356 -12.02 -3.99 4.44
C ILE A 356 -12.13 -2.48 4.63
N ASP A 357 -12.02 -1.71 3.54
CA ASP A 357 -12.07 -0.25 3.56
C ASP A 357 -13.51 0.29 3.52
N LYS A 358 -14.54 -0.59 3.54
CA LYS A 358 -15.95 -0.20 3.42
C LYS A 358 -16.40 0.85 4.43
N CYS A 359 -15.86 0.84 5.65
CA CYS A 359 -16.16 1.91 6.63
C CYS A 359 -15.71 3.28 6.10
N TRP A 360 -14.51 3.38 5.52
CA TRP A 360 -13.99 4.63 4.96
C TRP A 360 -14.71 5.07 3.70
N ILE A 361 -15.21 4.13 2.89
CA ILE A 361 -16.09 4.43 1.77
C ILE A 361 -17.35 5.16 2.27
N TYR A 362 -18.08 4.58 3.23
CA TYR A 362 -19.29 5.22 3.76
C TYR A 362 -19.01 6.53 4.51
N ALA A 363 -17.91 6.61 5.26
CA ALA A 363 -17.48 7.86 5.91
C ALA A 363 -17.25 8.98 4.89
N THR A 364 -16.53 8.68 3.80
CA THR A 364 -16.22 9.65 2.76
C THR A 364 -17.46 10.04 1.97
N MET A 365 -18.34 9.08 1.64
CA MET A 365 -19.62 9.36 0.99
C MET A 365 -20.49 10.27 1.85
N ALA A 366 -20.56 10.02 3.17
CA ALA A 366 -21.32 10.87 4.08
C ALA A 366 -20.85 12.32 4.03
N ASN A 367 -19.54 12.55 4.14
CA ASN A 367 -18.95 13.89 4.02
C ASN A 367 -19.20 14.52 2.64
N CYS A 368 -19.12 13.74 1.56
CA CYS A 368 -19.42 14.23 0.22
C CYS A 368 -20.90 14.64 0.06
N TYR A 369 -21.83 13.85 0.60
CA TYR A 369 -23.25 14.17 0.56
C TYR A 369 -23.60 15.38 1.42
N PHE A 370 -23.04 15.51 2.62
CA PHE A 370 -23.22 16.71 3.45
C PHE A 370 -22.71 17.97 2.74
N ALA A 371 -21.55 17.89 2.08
CA ALA A 371 -20.98 19.02 1.35
C ALA A 371 -21.72 19.39 0.06
N THR A 372 -22.48 18.45 -0.52
CA THR A 372 -23.25 18.63 -1.75
C THR A 372 -24.75 18.81 -1.50
N GLU A 373 -25.13 19.14 -0.26
CA GLU A 373 -26.50 19.48 0.17
C GLU A 373 -27.49 18.30 0.02
N GLN A 374 -27.00 17.06 0.10
CA GLN A 374 -27.80 15.83 0.06
C GLN A 374 -27.86 15.20 1.48
N GLU A 375 -28.45 15.93 2.43
CA GLU A 375 -28.39 15.60 3.87
C GLU A 375 -28.92 14.19 4.21
N GLU A 376 -30.04 13.77 3.61
CA GLU A 376 -30.64 12.44 3.86
C GLU A 376 -29.68 11.30 3.49
N LYS A 377 -29.03 11.38 2.32
CA LYS A 377 -28.04 10.39 1.89
C LYS A 377 -26.78 10.42 2.78
N GLY A 378 -26.38 11.60 3.23
CA GLY A 378 -25.28 11.76 4.17
C GLY A 378 -25.53 11.04 5.49
N ILE A 379 -26.75 11.18 6.04
CA ILE A 379 -27.19 10.49 7.26
C ILE A 379 -27.22 8.96 7.05
N GLU A 380 -27.68 8.51 5.88
CA GLU A 380 -27.71 7.08 5.56
C GLU A 380 -26.30 6.47 5.52
N CYS A 381 -25.36 7.11 4.82
CA CYS A 381 -23.97 6.66 4.78
C CYS A 381 -23.32 6.71 6.17
N GLU A 382 -23.59 7.75 6.97
CA GLU A 382 -23.09 7.85 8.34
C GLU A 382 -23.62 6.71 9.22
N LYS A 383 -24.89 6.32 9.05
CA LYS A 383 -25.46 5.16 9.75
C LYS A 383 -24.72 3.87 9.39
N TRP A 384 -24.43 3.65 8.09
CA TRP A 384 -23.64 2.50 7.66
C TRP A 384 -22.23 2.50 8.25
N PHE A 385 -21.55 3.65 8.27
CA PHE A 385 -20.24 3.80 8.89
C PHE A 385 -20.24 3.31 10.36
N TYR A 386 -21.18 3.80 11.17
CA TYR A 386 -21.28 3.41 12.59
C TYR A 386 -21.75 1.97 12.80
N GLN A 387 -22.42 1.35 11.82
CA GLN A 387 -22.77 -0.07 11.88
C GLN A 387 -21.57 -0.98 11.57
N ILE A 388 -20.61 -0.49 10.80
CA ILE A 388 -19.44 -1.28 10.36
C ILE A 388 -18.31 -1.24 11.40
N THR A 389 -18.12 -0.12 12.10
CA THR A 389 -17.01 0.01 13.05
C THR A 389 -17.36 0.83 14.29
N ASP A 390 -16.87 0.36 15.44
CA ASP A 390 -16.89 1.05 16.73
C ASP A 390 -15.47 1.42 17.22
N GLU A 391 -14.46 1.25 16.35
CA GLU A 391 -13.07 1.58 16.66
C GLU A 391 -12.92 3.08 16.94
N ARG A 392 -12.49 3.42 18.16
CA ARG A 392 -12.44 4.80 18.65
C ARG A 392 -11.69 5.75 17.73
N TRP A 393 -10.54 5.33 17.21
CA TRP A 393 -9.70 6.17 16.36
C TRP A 393 -10.35 6.44 14.98
N LYS A 394 -11.06 5.46 14.40
CA LYS A 394 -11.81 5.62 13.14
C LYS A 394 -12.96 6.60 13.34
N VAL A 395 -13.74 6.39 14.39
CA VAL A 395 -14.87 7.26 14.76
C VAL A 395 -14.40 8.68 15.03
N LYS A 396 -13.33 8.87 15.80
CA LYS A 396 -12.74 10.18 16.08
C LYS A 396 -12.29 10.87 14.79
N THR A 397 -11.58 10.17 13.91
CA THR A 397 -11.12 10.71 12.62
C THR A 397 -12.29 11.18 11.76
N TYR A 398 -13.36 10.39 11.67
CA TYR A 398 -14.56 10.76 10.94
C TYR A 398 -15.24 12.01 11.54
N ILE A 399 -15.43 12.04 12.86
CA ILE A 399 -16.04 13.17 13.58
C ILE A 399 -15.23 14.45 13.38
N ASP A 400 -13.90 14.38 13.49
CA ASP A 400 -13.02 15.53 13.29
C ASP A 400 -13.16 16.08 11.86
N ASN A 401 -13.07 15.21 10.84
CA ASN A 401 -13.24 15.60 9.44
C ASN A 401 -14.62 16.19 9.15
N LYS A 402 -15.69 15.56 9.65
CA LYS A 402 -17.06 16.08 9.53
C LYS A 402 -17.20 17.44 10.22
N SER A 403 -16.63 17.61 11.40
CA SER A 403 -16.67 18.88 12.15
C SER A 403 -15.97 20.00 11.39
N TYR A 404 -14.79 19.72 10.83
CA TYR A 404 -14.09 20.67 9.96
C TYR A 404 -14.94 21.04 8.75
N LEU A 405 -15.47 20.05 8.02
CA LEU A 405 -16.32 20.29 6.86
C LEU A 405 -17.52 21.18 7.21
N LEU A 406 -18.29 20.79 8.24
CA LEU A 406 -19.48 21.52 8.69
C LEU A 406 -19.14 22.95 9.11
N SER A 407 -17.98 23.18 9.73
CA SER A 407 -17.53 24.52 10.11
C SER A 407 -17.31 25.44 8.90
N VAL A 408 -16.92 24.86 7.76
CA VAL A 408 -16.67 25.62 6.53
C VAL A 408 -17.95 25.81 5.72
N ILE A 409 -18.78 24.78 5.56
CA ILE A 409 -19.99 24.88 4.75
C ILE A 409 -21.11 25.67 5.45
N LYS A 410 -21.27 25.58 6.78
CA LYS A 410 -22.30 26.35 7.52
C LYS A 410 -22.01 27.85 7.55
N ARG A 411 -20.74 28.25 7.57
CA ARG A 411 -20.33 29.67 7.44
C ARG A 411 -20.70 30.27 6.08
N ASN A 412 -21.00 29.44 5.09
CA ASN A 412 -21.41 29.86 3.76
C ASN A 412 -22.93 29.91 3.55
N GLY A 413 -23.74 29.41 4.50
CA GLY A 413 -25.20 29.39 4.41
C GLY A 413 -25.91 30.68 4.87
N THR A 414 -25.17 31.76 5.14
CA THR A 414 -25.72 33.07 5.60
C THR A 414 -25.34 34.22 4.66
N GLY A 415 -25.40 33.97 3.35
CA GLY A 415 -25.09 34.97 2.34
C GLY A 415 -25.82 34.73 1.02
N VAL A 416 -27.14 34.89 1.04
CA VAL A 416 -27.95 35.36 -0.09
C VAL A 416 -28.83 36.48 0.42
#